data_AF-A0A5R8YAF1-F1
#
_entry.id   AF-A0A5R8YAF1-F1
#
_cell.length_a   1.000
_cell.length_b   1.000
_cell.length_c   1.000
_cell.angle_alpha   90.00
_cell.angle_beta   90.00
_cell.angle_gamma   90.00
#
_symmetry.space_group_name_H-M   'P 1'
#
loop_
_entity.id
_entity.type
_entity.pdbx_description
1 polymer ?
#
loop_
_entity_poly.entity_id
_entity_poly.type
_entity_poly.pdbx_seq_one_letter_code
_entity_poly.pdbx_strand_id
1 'polypeptide(L)'
;MSATWARDAVRIMSVTKTPEQGPMNFFELNKAFGALLAALIFIMVTGMVTGYIFHEETPETPGYVIEIADASDTGGPAKEAEEEVDFATLLASADIDKGEKVTKKCQSCHTFEAGAGAKTGPNLHDVFGRAVASVDGFGYSDAMTEFGAGKSWDADTLNAFLTKPKDLVGKTSMAFAGLKKDTDRANLIGYLQSLNN
;
A
#
# COMPACT_ATOMS: atom_id res chain seq x y z
N MET A 1 -83.67 -12.47 3.68
CA MET A 1 -82.27 -12.07 3.94
C MET A 1 -81.49 -13.32 4.25
N SER A 2 -80.80 -13.90 3.26
CA SER A 2 -80.11 -15.19 3.39
C SER A 2 -78.77 -15.18 2.68
N ALA A 3 -77.73 -15.50 3.47
CA ALA A 3 -76.52 -16.24 3.14
C ALA A 3 -75.70 -15.86 1.89
N THR A 4 -74.82 -14.86 2.03
CA THR A 4 -73.69 -14.61 1.11
C THR A 4 -72.30 -14.89 1.71
N TRP A 5 -72.20 -15.53 2.88
CA TRP A 5 -70.91 -15.71 3.58
C TRP A 5 -70.22 -17.07 3.33
N ALA A 6 -70.87 -18.03 2.67
CA ALA A 6 -70.32 -19.39 2.49
C ALA A 6 -69.40 -19.58 1.27
N ARG A 7 -69.12 -18.54 0.47
CA ARG A 7 -68.31 -18.66 -0.76
C ARG A 7 -66.82 -18.34 -0.57
N ASP A 8 -66.43 -17.68 0.52
CA ASP A 8 -65.04 -17.23 0.69
C ASP A 8 -64.11 -18.25 1.37
N ALA A 9 -64.64 -19.28 2.03
CA ALA A 9 -63.82 -20.27 2.73
C ALA A 9 -63.18 -21.34 1.81
N VAL A 10 -63.65 -21.50 0.56
CA VAL A 10 -63.12 -22.54 -0.36
C VAL A 10 -61.87 -22.06 -1.11
N ARG A 11 -61.60 -20.75 -1.15
CA ARG A 11 -60.51 -20.20 -1.98
C ARG A 11 -59.13 -20.16 -1.30
N ILE A 12 -59.05 -20.46 -0.01
CA ILE A 12 -57.81 -20.28 0.77
C ILE A 12 -57.01 -21.60 0.92
N MET A 13 -57.53 -22.75 0.46
CA MET A 13 -56.90 -24.06 0.71
C MET A 13 -56.12 -24.69 -0.46
N SER A 14 -55.85 -23.99 -1.56
CA SER A 14 -55.37 -24.66 -2.80
C SER A 14 -53.94 -24.34 -3.26
N VAL A 15 -53.08 -23.61 -2.53
CA VAL A 15 -51.73 -23.33 -3.06
C VAL A 15 -50.65 -23.32 -1.98
N THR A 16 -50.34 -24.49 -1.43
CA THR A 16 -48.97 -24.79 -0.98
C THR A 16 -48.46 -25.95 -1.81
N LYS A 17 -48.18 -25.68 -3.09
CA LYS A 17 -47.33 -26.55 -3.89
C LYS A 17 -45.90 -26.31 -3.42
N THR A 18 -45.43 -27.13 -2.49
CA THR A 18 -43.99 -27.33 -2.27
C THR A 18 -43.38 -27.59 -3.64
N PRO A 19 -42.38 -26.82 -4.11
CA PRO A 19 -41.72 -27.15 -5.36
C PRO A 19 -40.98 -28.47 -5.13
N GLU A 20 -41.55 -29.54 -5.66
CA GLU A 20 -40.87 -30.81 -5.84
C GLU A 20 -39.64 -30.53 -6.71
N GLN A 21 -38.49 -30.38 -6.07
CA GLN A 21 -37.21 -30.29 -6.76
C GLN A 21 -36.91 -31.67 -7.32
N GLY A 22 -37.46 -31.96 -8.51
CA GLY A 22 -37.08 -33.12 -9.29
C GLY A 22 -35.57 -33.14 -9.49
N PRO A 23 -34.94 -34.33 -9.57
CA PRO A 23 -33.49 -34.44 -9.70
C PRO A 23 -33.04 -33.57 -10.88
N MET A 24 -32.08 -32.69 -10.63
CA MET A 24 -31.50 -31.80 -11.65
C MET A 24 -31.35 -32.56 -12.97
N ASN A 25 -32.09 -32.13 -14.00
CA ASN A 25 -32.04 -32.78 -15.30
C ASN A 25 -30.58 -32.86 -15.74
N PHE A 26 -30.12 -34.02 -16.20
CA PHE A 26 -28.73 -34.21 -16.67
C PHE A 26 -28.27 -33.11 -17.64
N PHE A 27 -29.21 -32.60 -18.46
CA PHE A 27 -28.98 -31.48 -19.35
C PHE A 27 -28.72 -30.14 -18.62
N GLU A 28 -29.47 -29.84 -17.57
CA GLU A 28 -29.27 -28.64 -16.73
C GLU A 28 -28.01 -28.74 -15.87
N LEU A 29 -27.68 -29.95 -15.41
CA LEU A 29 -26.45 -30.23 -14.69
C LEU A 29 -25.22 -30.11 -15.63
N ASN A 30 -25.29 -30.64 -16.85
CA ASN A 30 -24.25 -30.48 -17.86
C ASN A 30 -24.09 -29.00 -18.30
N LYS A 31 -25.19 -28.24 -18.35
CA LYS A 31 -25.16 -26.79 -18.62
C LYS A 31 -24.51 -26.01 -17.48
N ALA A 32 -24.80 -26.37 -16.23
CA ALA A 32 -24.18 -25.76 -15.06
C ALA A 32 -22.67 -26.07 -14.98
N PHE A 33 -22.27 -27.32 -15.26
CA PHE A 33 -20.87 -27.70 -15.35
C PHE A 33 -20.15 -27.00 -16.51
N GLY A 34 -20.81 -26.85 -17.67
CA GLY A 34 -20.27 -26.11 -18.81
C GLY A 34 -20.05 -24.63 -18.50
N ALA A 35 -20.99 -23.99 -17.79
CA ALA A 35 -20.84 -22.59 -17.38
C ALA A 35 -19.70 -22.39 -16.36
N LEU A 36 -19.56 -23.32 -15.40
CA LEU A 36 -18.45 -23.31 -14.44
C LEU A 36 -17.10 -23.51 -15.14
N LEU A 37 -17.00 -24.49 -16.03
CA LEU A 37 -15.78 -24.78 -16.78
C LEU A 37 -15.38 -23.59 -17.66
N ALA A 38 -16.34 -22.96 -18.35
CA ALA A 38 -16.10 -21.79 -19.17
C ALA A 38 -15.59 -20.59 -18.35
N ALA A 39 -16.15 -20.36 -17.15
CA ALA A 39 -15.67 -19.32 -16.25
C ALA A 39 -14.23 -19.59 -15.77
N LEU A 40 -13.90 -20.85 -15.44
CA LEU A 40 -12.55 -21.24 -15.02
C LEU A 40 -11.53 -21.09 -16.16
N ILE A 41 -11.88 -21.54 -17.36
CA ILE A 41 -11.04 -21.38 -18.55
C ILE A 41 -10.85 -19.89 -18.86
N PHE A 42 -11.90 -19.08 -18.76
CA PHE A 42 -11.78 -17.64 -18.96
C PHE A 42 -10.80 -17.00 -17.98
N ILE A 43 -10.87 -17.34 -16.68
CA ILE A 43 -9.91 -16.85 -15.67
C ILE A 43 -8.48 -17.29 -16.02
N MET A 44 -8.28 -18.57 -16.35
CA MET A 44 -6.97 -19.11 -16.72
C MET A 44 -6.40 -18.45 -17.97
N VAL A 45 -7.21 -18.27 -19.01
CA VAL A 45 -6.82 -17.63 -20.27
C VAL A 45 -6.52 -16.16 -20.04
N THR A 46 -7.30 -15.44 -19.24
CA THR A 46 -7.03 -14.03 -18.93
C THR A 46 -5.70 -13.89 -18.18
N GLY A 47 -5.38 -14.82 -17.27
CA GLY A 47 -4.08 -14.88 -16.60
C GLY A 47 -2.93 -15.18 -17.56
N MET A 48 -3.10 -16.14 -18.48
CA MET A 48 -2.10 -16.49 -19.50
C MET A 48 -1.88 -15.34 -20.49
N VAL A 49 -2.95 -14.65 -20.92
CA VAL A 49 -2.88 -13.47 -21.78
C VAL A 49 -2.24 -12.30 -21.06
N THR A 50 -2.52 -12.11 -19.77
CA THR A 50 -1.83 -11.11 -18.94
C THR A 50 -0.34 -11.44 -18.88
N GLY A 51 0.04 -12.68 -18.58
CA GLY A 51 1.44 -13.11 -18.62
C GLY A 51 2.07 -12.96 -20.01
N TYR A 52 1.31 -13.17 -21.09
CA TYR A 52 1.79 -12.97 -22.45
C TYR A 52 2.02 -11.49 -22.80
N ILE A 53 1.05 -10.62 -22.49
CA ILE A 53 1.10 -9.19 -22.78
C ILE A 53 2.13 -8.48 -21.89
N PHE A 54 2.23 -8.88 -20.63
CA PHE A 54 3.20 -8.37 -19.66
C PHE A 54 4.41 -9.29 -19.56
N HIS A 55 4.89 -9.87 -20.67
CA HIS A 55 6.24 -10.43 -20.70
C HIS A 55 7.23 -9.30 -20.42
N GLU A 56 7.65 -9.22 -19.16
CA GLU A 56 8.85 -8.50 -18.78
C GLU A 56 9.99 -9.40 -19.26
N GLU A 57 10.53 -9.14 -20.45
CA GLU A 57 11.85 -9.67 -20.81
C GLU A 57 12.80 -9.11 -19.77
N THR A 58 13.04 -9.87 -18.72
CA THR A 58 14.17 -9.69 -17.83
C THR A 58 15.38 -9.70 -18.75
N PRO A 59 16.07 -8.56 -18.94
CA PRO A 59 17.16 -8.53 -19.89
C PRO A 59 18.20 -9.55 -19.42
N GLU A 60 18.57 -10.50 -20.28
CA GLU A 60 19.61 -11.50 -20.01
C GLU A 60 20.99 -10.85 -19.77
N THR A 61 21.09 -9.52 -19.89
CA THR A 61 22.23 -8.73 -19.43
C THR A 61 21.76 -7.64 -18.47
N PRO A 62 22.23 -7.63 -17.21
CA PRO A 62 21.95 -6.55 -16.28
C PRO A 62 22.51 -5.24 -16.80
N GLY A 63 21.71 -4.17 -16.74
CA GLY A 63 22.09 -2.80 -17.10
C GLY A 63 23.15 -2.17 -16.19
N TYR A 64 23.81 -2.96 -15.33
CA TYR A 64 25.09 -2.61 -14.71
C TYR A 64 25.82 -3.88 -14.22
N VAL A 65 27.10 -4.00 -14.59
CA VAL A 65 28.00 -5.09 -14.19
C VAL A 65 28.60 -4.77 -12.82
N ILE A 66 28.25 -5.55 -11.80
CA ILE A 66 29.13 -5.80 -10.66
C ILE A 66 29.15 -7.32 -10.50
N GLU A 67 30.28 -7.95 -10.81
CA GLU A 67 30.46 -9.38 -10.64
C GLU A 67 30.41 -9.73 -9.15
N ILE A 68 29.44 -10.57 -8.76
CA ILE A 68 29.62 -11.84 -8.03
C ILE A 68 28.41 -12.72 -8.38
N ALA A 69 28.70 -14.00 -8.63
CA ALA A 69 27.90 -15.01 -9.31
C ALA A 69 26.46 -15.24 -8.82
N ASP A 70 25.60 -15.47 -9.81
CA ASP A 70 24.27 -16.07 -9.74
C ASP A 70 24.15 -17.31 -8.86
N ALA A 71 23.07 -17.35 -8.07
CA ALA A 71 22.34 -18.59 -7.78
C ALA A 71 20.83 -18.29 -7.68
N SER A 72 20.16 -18.40 -8.83
CA SER A 72 18.83 -18.97 -9.07
C SER A 72 17.66 -18.60 -8.13
N ASP A 73 16.68 -17.97 -8.78
CA ASP A 73 15.23 -17.95 -8.54
C ASP A 73 14.62 -19.24 -7.96
N THR A 74 13.72 -19.07 -6.98
CA THR A 74 12.50 -19.87 -6.81
C THR A 74 11.35 -19.00 -6.29
N GLY A 75 10.29 -18.82 -7.09
CA GLY A 75 9.06 -18.14 -6.69
C GLY A 75 8.00 -19.02 -5.99
N GLY A 76 7.54 -18.55 -4.82
CA GLY A 76 6.18 -18.72 -4.26
C GLY A 76 6.05 -19.46 -2.91
N PRO A 77 5.08 -19.13 -2.01
CA PRO A 77 4.27 -17.92 -1.85
C PRO A 77 4.93 -16.93 -0.88
N ALA A 78 4.74 -15.62 -1.12
CA ALA A 78 5.30 -14.55 -0.29
C ALA A 78 4.77 -14.60 1.15
N LYS A 79 5.53 -15.27 2.00
CA LYS A 79 5.65 -15.00 3.42
C LYS A 79 7.01 -14.34 3.60
N GLU A 80 7.01 -13.24 4.33
CA GLU A 80 8.14 -12.38 4.69
C GLU A 80 9.48 -13.12 4.74
N ALA A 81 10.40 -12.67 3.89
CA ALA A 81 11.79 -12.54 4.22
C ALA A 81 12.18 -11.14 3.74
N GLU A 82 12.35 -10.22 4.68
CA GLU A 82 13.29 -9.12 4.52
C GLU A 82 14.60 -9.74 4.04
N GLU A 83 14.87 -9.64 2.74
CA GLU A 83 16.25 -9.48 2.32
C GLU A 83 16.60 -8.08 2.85
N GLU A 84 17.36 -8.02 3.94
CA GLU A 84 17.89 -6.78 4.51
C GLU A 84 18.74 -6.12 3.42
N VAL A 85 18.09 -5.38 2.53
CA VAL A 85 18.78 -4.38 1.74
C VAL A 85 19.24 -3.35 2.75
N ASP A 86 20.53 -3.39 3.06
CA ASP A 86 21.14 -2.43 3.97
C ASP A 86 20.72 -1.02 3.57
N PHE A 87 19.94 -0.37 4.44
CA PHE A 87 19.38 0.95 4.17
C PHE A 87 20.50 1.97 3.95
N ALA A 88 21.67 1.77 4.56
CA ALA A 88 22.83 2.63 4.34
C ALA A 88 23.34 2.53 2.89
N THR A 89 23.39 1.33 2.32
CA THR A 89 23.71 1.10 0.90
C THR A 89 22.69 1.76 -0.02
N LEU A 90 21.39 1.64 0.27
CA LEU A 90 20.35 2.34 -0.50
C LEU A 90 20.51 3.86 -0.43
N LEU A 91 20.77 4.40 0.76
CA LEU A 91 20.97 5.83 0.96
C LEU A 91 22.23 6.35 0.24
N ALA A 92 23.32 5.58 0.24
CA ALA A 92 24.54 5.92 -0.49
C ALA A 92 24.32 6.00 -2.01
N SER A 93 23.33 5.26 -2.53
CA SER A 93 22.92 5.29 -3.94
C SER A 93 21.65 6.10 -4.21
N ALA A 94 21.24 6.96 -3.26
CA ALA A 94 20.00 7.71 -3.35
C ALA A 94 19.97 8.65 -4.57
N ASP A 95 18.84 8.62 -5.28
CA ASP A 95 18.53 9.47 -6.42
C ASP A 95 17.73 10.69 -5.94
N ILE A 96 18.39 11.84 -5.93
CA ILE A 96 17.84 13.11 -5.44
C ILE A 96 16.62 13.56 -6.25
N ASP A 97 16.62 13.39 -7.57
CA ASP A 97 15.50 13.78 -8.44
C ASP A 97 14.27 12.89 -8.19
N LYS A 98 14.49 11.60 -7.91
CA LYS A 98 13.42 10.71 -7.46
C LYS A 98 12.95 11.10 -6.05
N GLY A 99 13.86 11.46 -5.16
CA GLY A 99 13.56 11.94 -3.81
C GLY A 99 12.65 13.17 -3.83
N GLU A 100 12.99 14.16 -4.66
CA GLU A 100 12.18 15.36 -4.87
C GLU A 100 10.75 14.99 -5.32
N LYS A 101 10.60 14.03 -6.24
CA LYS A 101 9.27 13.56 -6.68
C LYS A 101 8.48 12.91 -5.55
N VAL A 102 9.14 12.22 -4.60
CA VAL A 102 8.47 11.64 -3.42
C VAL A 102 7.91 12.74 -2.51
N THR A 103 8.53 13.92 -2.45
CA THR A 103 8.04 15.05 -1.64
C THR A 103 6.64 15.50 -2.01
N LYS A 104 6.13 15.19 -3.21
CA LYS A 104 4.73 15.45 -3.60
C LYS A 104 3.72 14.87 -2.61
N LYS A 105 4.06 13.78 -1.92
CA LYS A 105 3.25 13.17 -0.85
C LYS A 105 3.24 13.99 0.45
N CYS A 106 4.16 14.94 0.58
CA CYS A 106 4.44 15.74 1.79
C CYS A 106 4.11 17.24 1.59
N GLN A 107 4.12 17.73 0.35
CA GLN A 107 3.97 19.16 -0.01
C GLN A 107 2.65 19.80 0.42
N SER A 108 1.60 19.01 0.66
CA SER A 108 0.33 19.53 1.21
C SER A 108 0.47 20.01 2.65
N CYS A 109 1.37 19.39 3.41
CA CYS A 109 1.57 19.67 4.83
C CYS A 109 2.90 20.39 5.12
N HIS A 110 3.90 20.26 4.26
CA HIS A 110 5.24 20.79 4.50
C HIS A 110 5.70 21.75 3.39
N THR A 111 6.68 22.57 3.75
CA THR A 111 7.50 23.40 2.85
C THR A 111 8.93 22.88 2.90
N PHE A 112 9.70 23.11 1.83
CA PHE A 112 11.06 22.58 1.66
C PHE A 112 12.08 23.68 1.39
N GLU A 113 11.62 24.89 1.11
CA GLU A 113 12.39 26.04 0.73
C GLU A 113 12.94 26.75 1.98
N ALA A 114 14.16 27.26 1.89
CA ALA A 114 14.81 28.01 2.96
C ALA A 114 13.95 29.22 3.39
N GLY A 115 13.68 29.33 4.69
CA GLY A 115 12.90 30.44 5.25
C GLY A 115 11.41 30.42 4.91
N ALA A 116 10.89 29.40 4.23
CA ALA A 116 9.46 29.27 4.01
C ALA A 116 8.73 28.95 5.34
N GLY A 117 7.53 29.52 5.49
CA GLY A 117 6.70 29.30 6.67
C GLY A 117 6.19 27.86 6.81
N ALA A 118 5.71 27.52 8.01
CA ALA A 118 5.00 26.28 8.27
C ALA A 118 3.61 26.26 7.59
N LYS A 119 3.11 25.06 7.28
CA LYS A 119 1.72 24.81 6.88
C LYS A 119 1.05 24.00 8.00
N THR A 120 0.39 22.90 7.66
CA THR A 120 -0.10 21.90 8.64
C THR A 120 1.05 21.26 9.41
N GLY A 121 2.22 21.10 8.77
CA GLY A 121 3.47 20.64 9.35
C GLY A 121 4.56 21.71 9.28
N PRO A 122 5.68 21.51 10.01
CA PRO A 122 6.81 22.45 10.02
C PRO A 122 7.53 22.47 8.67
N ASN A 123 8.35 23.49 8.45
CA ASN A 123 9.27 23.52 7.31
C ASN A 123 10.34 22.41 7.44
N LEU A 124 10.67 21.77 6.31
CA LEU A 124 11.61 20.64 6.24
C LEU A 124 12.97 21.00 5.61
N HIS A 125 13.22 22.27 5.30
CA HIS A 125 14.58 22.73 5.00
C HIS A 125 15.45 22.55 6.24
N ASP A 126 16.71 22.15 6.09
CA ASP A 126 17.63 21.82 7.18
C ASP A 126 17.04 20.84 8.23
N VAL A 127 16.25 19.86 7.80
CA VAL A 127 15.67 18.87 8.74
C VAL A 127 16.67 17.79 9.13
N PHE A 128 17.61 17.43 8.25
CA PHE A 128 18.57 16.36 8.55
C PHE A 128 19.52 16.83 9.66
N GLY A 129 19.77 16.00 10.66
CA GLY A 129 20.56 16.34 11.84
C GLY A 129 19.91 17.35 12.81
N ARG A 130 18.76 17.95 12.47
CA ARG A 130 18.05 18.87 13.37
C ARG A 130 17.42 18.10 14.52
N ALA A 131 17.41 18.72 15.71
CA ALA A 131 16.73 18.16 16.87
C ALA A 131 15.25 17.91 16.55
N VAL A 132 14.73 16.77 17.00
CA VAL A 132 13.31 16.44 16.77
C VAL A 132 12.43 17.43 17.55
N ALA A 133 11.31 17.84 16.96
CA ALA A 133 10.35 18.77 17.56
C ALA A 133 10.93 20.17 17.93
N SER A 134 11.88 20.70 17.15
CA SER A 134 12.62 21.92 17.49
C SER A 134 12.35 23.16 16.62
N VAL A 135 11.44 23.10 15.66
CA VAL A 135 11.15 24.29 14.82
C VAL A 135 10.39 25.33 15.65
N ASP A 136 11.01 26.50 15.79
CA ASP A 136 10.47 27.61 16.57
C ASP A 136 9.08 28.04 16.08
N GLY A 137 8.17 28.25 17.01
CA GLY A 137 6.80 28.69 16.74
C GLY A 137 5.87 27.61 16.15
N PHE A 138 6.34 26.38 15.92
CA PHE A 138 5.48 25.27 15.50
C PHE A 138 4.92 24.48 16.69
N GLY A 139 3.60 24.27 16.72
CA GLY A 139 2.93 23.49 17.76
C GLY A 139 3.02 21.99 17.51
N TYR A 140 4.05 21.34 18.06
CA TYR A 140 4.18 19.87 18.02
C TYR A 140 3.19 19.18 18.96
N SER A 141 2.79 17.94 18.63
CA SER A 141 2.07 17.07 19.58
C SER A 141 2.97 16.69 20.74
N ASP A 142 2.41 16.55 21.95
CA ASP A 142 3.13 16.10 23.15
C ASP A 142 3.97 14.83 22.88
N ALA A 143 3.39 13.85 22.17
CA ALA A 143 4.07 12.61 21.80
C ALA A 143 5.32 12.81 20.93
N MET A 144 5.32 13.81 20.05
CA MET A 144 6.48 14.12 19.19
C MET A 144 7.57 14.83 19.99
N THR A 145 7.18 15.73 20.89
CA THR A 145 8.11 16.40 21.83
C THR A 145 8.76 15.40 22.77
N GLU A 146 7.99 14.46 23.33
CA GLU A 146 8.49 13.38 24.18
C GLU A 146 9.44 12.44 23.42
N PHE A 147 9.04 11.99 22.23
CA PHE A 147 9.89 11.16 21.36
C PHE A 147 11.22 11.86 21.03
N GLY A 148 11.16 13.17 20.79
CA GLY A 148 12.30 13.96 20.37
C GLY A 148 13.32 14.30 21.46
N ALA A 149 13.04 14.00 22.74
CA ALA A 149 13.93 14.32 23.84
C ALA A 149 15.31 13.68 23.67
N GLY A 150 16.33 14.50 23.37
CA GLY A 150 17.70 14.05 23.12
C GLY A 150 17.92 13.34 21.78
N LYS A 151 16.96 13.42 20.84
CA LYS A 151 17.06 12.85 19.49
C LYS A 151 17.20 13.92 18.42
N SER A 152 17.86 13.54 17.33
CA SER A 152 17.95 14.33 16.11
C SER A 152 17.49 13.50 14.91
N TRP A 153 17.11 14.17 13.83
CA TRP A 153 16.71 13.51 12.59
C TRP A 153 17.91 13.01 11.79
N ASP A 154 18.45 11.86 12.17
CA ASP A 154 19.43 11.13 11.35
C ASP A 154 18.74 10.19 10.34
N ALA A 155 19.56 9.51 9.52
CA ALA A 155 19.09 8.59 8.49
C ALA A 155 18.19 7.48 9.05
N ASP A 156 18.60 6.85 10.16
CA ASP A 156 17.89 5.73 10.76
C ASP A 156 16.56 6.17 11.39
N THR A 157 16.58 7.29 12.11
CA THR A 157 15.40 7.86 12.76
C THR A 157 14.40 8.33 11.71
N LEU A 158 14.85 8.99 10.64
CA LEU A 158 13.99 9.35 9.51
C LEU A 158 13.45 8.11 8.80
N ASN A 159 14.27 7.09 8.55
CA ASN A 159 13.86 5.86 7.89
C ASN A 159 12.75 5.15 8.69
N ALA A 160 12.95 4.98 10.00
CA ALA A 160 11.97 4.39 10.89
C ALA A 160 10.68 5.21 10.95
N PHE A 161 10.80 6.54 11.08
CA PHE A 161 9.64 7.42 11.16
C PHE A 161 8.84 7.45 9.86
N LEU A 162 9.51 7.55 8.72
CA LEU A 162 8.88 7.56 7.39
C LEU A 162 8.29 6.20 7.01
N THR A 163 8.76 5.09 7.59
CA THR A 163 8.18 3.76 7.37
C THR A 163 6.73 3.73 7.85
N LYS A 164 6.49 4.10 9.12
CA LYS A 164 5.15 4.22 9.72
C LYS A 164 5.17 5.21 10.89
N PRO A 165 4.81 6.49 10.67
CA PRO A 165 4.90 7.54 11.70
C PRO A 165 4.13 7.23 12.99
N LYS A 166 2.94 6.65 12.86
CA LYS A 166 2.06 6.35 13.99
C LYS A 166 2.53 5.16 14.83
N ASP A 167 3.28 4.25 14.22
CA ASP A 167 3.83 3.08 14.93
C ASP A 167 5.06 3.49 15.73
N LEU A 168 5.90 4.38 15.19
CA LEU A 168 7.07 4.89 15.91
C LEU A 168 6.71 5.94 16.97
N VAL A 169 5.85 6.89 16.62
CA VAL A 169 5.42 7.98 17.52
C VAL A 169 3.90 7.90 17.68
N GLY A 170 3.48 7.10 18.66
CA GLY A 170 2.07 6.95 19.00
C GLY A 170 1.41 8.30 19.28
N LYS A 171 0.27 8.57 18.63
CA LYS A 171 -0.47 9.85 18.73
C LYS A 171 0.27 11.08 18.14
N THR A 172 1.23 10.89 17.24
CA THR A 172 1.72 11.99 16.41
C THR A 172 0.58 12.70 15.67
N SER A 173 0.62 14.03 15.60
CA SER A 173 -0.32 14.83 14.80
C SER A 173 -0.13 14.65 13.29
N MET A 174 0.95 13.99 12.86
CA MET A 174 1.19 13.71 11.44
C MET A 174 0.28 12.58 10.93
N ALA A 175 -0.76 12.96 10.19
CA ALA A 175 -1.67 12.03 9.52
C ALA A 175 -1.07 11.49 8.21
N PHE A 176 -0.02 10.68 8.30
CA PHE A 176 0.63 10.03 7.16
C PHE A 176 0.69 8.51 7.35
N ALA A 177 0.42 7.76 6.27
CA ALA A 177 0.40 6.29 6.31
C ALA A 177 1.80 5.66 6.30
N GLY A 178 2.82 6.42 5.88
CA GLY A 178 4.19 5.93 5.72
C GLY A 178 4.55 5.57 4.27
N LEU A 179 5.85 5.36 4.05
CA LEU A 179 6.46 4.95 2.79
C LEU A 179 6.95 3.52 2.92
N LYS A 180 6.21 2.57 2.33
CA LYS A 180 6.55 1.13 2.42
C LYS A 180 7.77 0.72 1.61
N LYS A 181 8.13 1.50 0.58
CA LYS A 181 9.27 1.20 -0.29
C LYS A 181 10.54 1.80 0.27
N ASP A 182 11.52 0.97 0.54
CA ASP A 182 12.80 1.38 1.14
C ASP A 182 13.56 2.34 0.24
N THR A 183 13.52 2.11 -1.06
CA THR A 183 14.08 3.00 -2.09
C THR A 183 13.42 4.38 -2.12
N ASP A 184 12.09 4.48 -1.96
CA ASP A 184 11.40 5.77 -1.85
C ASP A 184 11.88 6.53 -0.59
N ARG A 185 12.10 5.82 0.53
CA ARG A 185 12.58 6.42 1.78
C ARG A 185 14.03 6.88 1.66
N ALA A 186 14.91 6.04 1.11
CA ALA A 186 16.32 6.37 0.88
C ALA A 186 16.46 7.59 -0.04
N ASN A 187 15.74 7.61 -1.17
CA ASN A 187 15.75 8.74 -2.09
C ASN A 187 15.22 10.03 -1.44
N LEU A 188 14.12 9.94 -0.68
CA LEU A 188 13.58 11.10 0.05
C LEU A 188 14.58 11.62 1.10
N ILE A 189 15.22 10.74 1.85
CA ILE A 189 16.22 11.13 2.87
C ILE A 189 17.44 11.75 2.20
N GLY A 190 17.92 11.20 1.08
CA GLY A 190 18.97 11.81 0.27
C GLY A 190 18.60 13.22 -0.21
N TYR A 191 17.37 13.42 -0.68
CA TYR A 191 16.88 14.75 -1.04
C TYR A 191 16.81 15.69 0.18
N LEU A 192 16.37 15.23 1.35
CA LEU A 192 16.38 16.04 2.57
C LEU A 192 17.79 16.42 3.00
N GLN A 193 18.79 15.56 2.79
CA GLN A 193 20.20 15.88 3.00
C GLN A 193 20.70 16.94 2.02
N SER A 194 20.22 16.96 0.78
CA SER A 194 20.61 18.02 -0.17
C SER A 194 19.98 19.39 0.13
N LEU A 195 19.00 19.44 1.04
CA LEU A 195 18.41 20.67 1.57
C LEU A 195 19.07 21.17 2.86
N ASN A 196 20.15 20.51 3.32
CA ASN A 196 20.94 20.97 4.45
C ASN A 196 22.09 21.88 3.97
N ASN A 197 22.23 23.05 4.58
CA ASN A 197 23.33 23.99 4.34
C ASN A 197 24.46 23.88 5.38
#